data_AF-A0A0Q9QZI0-F1
#
_entry.id   AF-A0A0Q9QZI0-F1
#
_cell.length_a   1.000
_cell.length_b   1.000
_cell.length_c   1.000
_cell.angle_alpha   90.00
_cell.angle_beta   90.00
_cell.angle_gamma   90.00
#
_symmetry.space_group_name_H-M   'P 1'
#
loop_
_entity.id
_entity.type
_entity.pdbx_description
1 polymer ?
#
loop_
_entity_poly.entity_id
_entity_poly.type
_entity_poly.pdbx_seq_one_letter_code
_entity_poly.pdbx_strand_id
1 'polypeptide(L)'
;MTETPRTIVFDVNETLSDLSPLAKAFEAEGLPSLAARVWFAGILRDGFALTVTNDNPGFAELAKDSLERLCADTRGGGGHAAAVENIMTALTSLPVHDDVVPGVEALSYQAELVAVHPWDIHGAHRAGLRTAWINRTGTSYPEYFATPDLEVGSLLDLAGAIRAT
;
A
#
# COMPACT_ATOMS: atom_id res chain seq x y z
N MET A 1 9.82 3.82 -31.43
CA MET A 1 10.94 3.59 -30.51
C MET A 1 10.46 4.03 -29.16
N THR A 2 10.23 3.11 -28.23
CA THR A 2 9.87 3.45 -26.85
C THR A 2 11.15 3.75 -26.10
N GLU A 3 11.37 5.00 -25.71
CA GLU A 3 12.56 5.37 -24.93
C GLU A 3 12.52 4.70 -23.55
N THR A 4 13.68 4.24 -23.10
CA THR A 4 13.88 3.70 -21.76
C THR A 4 13.62 4.80 -20.72
N PRO A 5 12.78 4.58 -19.69
CA PRO A 5 12.46 5.61 -18.71
C PRO A 5 13.70 6.03 -17.92
N ARG A 6 13.83 7.34 -17.67
CA ARG A 6 14.90 7.89 -16.81
C ARG A 6 14.58 7.74 -15.32
N THR A 7 13.31 7.65 -14.96
CA THR A 7 12.80 7.55 -13.59
C THR A 7 11.54 6.68 -13.56
N ILE A 8 11.42 5.82 -12.55
CA ILE A 8 10.33 4.88 -12.28
C ILE A 8 9.93 5.10 -10.82
N VAL A 9 8.66 5.44 -10.60
CA VAL A 9 8.10 5.67 -9.28
C VAL A 9 7.22 4.52 -8.88
N PHE A 10 7.37 4.05 -7.64
CA PHE A 10 6.54 2.99 -7.08
C PHE A 10 5.48 3.58 -6.15
N ASP A 11 4.32 2.93 -6.09
CA ASP A 11 3.47 3.02 -4.90
C ASP A 11 4.07 2.13 -3.79
N VAL A 12 3.64 2.30 -2.54
CA VAL A 12 4.21 1.60 -1.38
C VAL A 12 3.36 0.40 -0.96
N ASN A 13 2.11 0.62 -0.55
CA ASN A 13 1.26 -0.43 0.03
C ASN A 13 0.80 -1.41 -1.05
N GLU A 14 0.99 -2.72 -0.83
CA GLU A 14 0.66 -3.81 -1.78
C GLU A 14 1.36 -3.73 -3.15
N THR A 15 2.20 -2.72 -3.36
CA THR A 15 3.12 -2.61 -4.49
C THR A 15 4.53 -3.05 -4.06
N LEU A 16 5.01 -2.51 -2.93
CA LEU A 16 6.26 -2.90 -2.28
C LEU A 16 5.97 -3.72 -1.02
N SER A 17 5.18 -3.20 -0.09
CA SER A 17 4.87 -3.82 1.20
C SER A 17 3.76 -4.88 1.10
N ASP A 18 3.92 -6.02 1.78
CA ASP A 18 2.90 -7.07 1.89
C ASP A 18 2.09 -6.91 3.19
N LEU A 19 0.79 -6.64 3.08
CA LEU A 19 -0.11 -6.49 4.24
C LEU A 19 -0.66 -7.84 4.74
N SER A 20 -0.43 -8.95 4.04
CA SER A 20 -0.97 -10.28 4.42
C SER A 20 -0.68 -10.69 5.87
N PRO A 21 0.50 -10.37 6.46
CA PRO A 21 0.78 -10.67 7.88
C PRO A 21 -0.13 -9.93 8.87
N LEU A 22 -0.72 -8.80 8.49
CA LEU A 22 -1.59 -8.01 9.37
C LEU A 22 -2.87 -8.77 9.75
N ALA A 23 -3.40 -9.60 8.84
CA ALA A 23 -4.56 -10.45 9.13
C ALA A 23 -4.27 -11.41 10.29
N LYS A 24 -3.06 -11.98 10.34
CA LYS A 24 -2.62 -12.87 11.44
C LYS A 24 -2.46 -12.13 12.75
N ALA A 25 -1.99 -10.87 12.71
CA ALA A 25 -1.88 -10.03 13.90
C ALA A 25 -3.25 -9.74 14.52
N PHE A 26 -4.27 -9.49 13.70
CA PHE A 26 -5.64 -9.32 14.17
C PHE A 26 -6.21 -10.62 14.77
N GLU A 27 -6.01 -11.76 14.12
CA GLU A 27 -6.45 -13.06 14.62
C GLU A 27 -5.81 -13.42 15.97
N ALA A 28 -4.52 -13.12 16.15
CA ALA A 28 -3.80 -13.32 17.41
C ALA A 28 -4.42 -12.51 18.56
N GLU A 29 -5.05 -11.38 18.25
CA GLU A 29 -5.77 -10.54 19.19
C GLU A 29 -7.27 -10.88 19.28
N GLY A 30 -7.71 -12.02 18.72
CA GLY A 30 -9.11 -12.43 18.76
C GLY A 30 -10.05 -11.52 17.95
N LEU A 31 -9.50 -10.73 17.02
CA LEU A 31 -10.27 -9.96 16.04
C LEU A 31 -10.42 -10.78 14.75
N PRO A 32 -11.51 -10.59 13.98
CA PRO A 32 -11.66 -11.25 12.68
C PRO A 32 -10.52 -10.85 11.72
N SER A 33 -9.92 -11.79 10.98
CA SER A 33 -8.86 -11.48 10.00
C SER A 33 -9.29 -10.47 8.95
N LEU A 34 -10.55 -10.53 8.50
CA LEU A 34 -11.10 -9.57 7.56
C LEU A 34 -11.12 -8.14 8.11
N ALA A 35 -11.16 -7.97 9.44
CA ALA A 35 -11.13 -6.66 10.08
C ALA A 35 -9.82 -5.92 9.82
N ALA A 36 -8.69 -6.61 9.58
CA ALA A 36 -7.43 -5.97 9.20
C ALA A 36 -7.56 -5.16 7.91
N ARG A 37 -8.17 -5.76 6.87
CA ARG A 37 -8.42 -5.08 5.58
C ARG A 37 -9.40 -3.93 5.72
N VAL A 38 -10.50 -4.14 6.46
CA VAL A 38 -11.53 -3.11 6.67
C VAL A 38 -10.97 -1.93 7.47
N TRP A 39 -10.20 -2.22 8.52
CA TRP A 39 -9.54 -1.22 9.35
C TRP A 39 -8.54 -0.39 8.53
N PHE A 40 -7.65 -1.04 7.78
CA PHE A 40 -6.65 -0.33 6.96
C PHE A 40 -7.31 0.57 5.90
N ALA A 41 -8.37 0.08 5.23
CA ALA A 41 -9.14 0.90 4.31
C ALA A 41 -9.84 2.09 5.03
N GLY A 42 -10.34 1.85 6.25
CA GLY A 42 -10.97 2.86 7.10
C GLY A 42 -10.03 4.00 7.47
N ILE A 43 -8.80 3.70 7.91
CA ILE A 43 -7.83 4.73 8.30
C ILE A 43 -7.37 5.57 7.11
N LEU A 44 -7.25 4.97 5.91
CA LEU A 44 -6.96 5.74 4.70
C LEU A 44 -8.13 6.68 4.35
N ARG A 45 -9.35 6.15 4.36
CA ARG A 45 -10.58 6.94 4.12
C ARG A 45 -10.70 8.11 5.08
N ASP A 46 -10.49 7.87 6.38
CA ASP A 46 -10.61 8.89 7.40
C ASP A 46 -9.49 9.93 7.25
N GLY A 47 -8.27 9.51 6.92
CA GLY A 47 -7.16 10.41 6.60
C GLY A 47 -7.45 11.32 5.40
N PHE A 48 -8.08 10.79 4.34
CA PHE A 48 -8.54 11.60 3.22
C PHE A 48 -9.59 12.62 3.62
N ALA A 49 -10.60 12.20 4.39
CA ALA A 49 -11.67 13.09 4.83
C ALA A 49 -11.12 14.25 5.67
N LEU A 50 -10.21 13.95 6.60
CA LEU A 50 -9.57 14.96 7.45
C LEU A 50 -8.70 15.91 6.63
N THR A 51 -7.94 15.39 5.65
CA THR A 51 -7.11 16.23 4.79
C THR A 51 -7.95 17.26 4.02
N VAL A 52 -9.14 16.87 3.55
CA VAL A 52 -10.07 17.78 2.86
C VAL A 52 -10.60 18.87 3.81
N THR A 53 -10.74 18.59 5.09
CA THR A 53 -11.13 19.58 6.11
C THR A 53 -9.94 20.36 6.68
N ASN A 54 -8.75 20.18 6.12
CA ASN A 54 -7.49 20.79 6.56
C ASN A 54 -7.06 20.37 7.98
N ASP A 55 -7.52 19.19 8.42
CA ASP A 55 -7.02 18.46 9.58
C ASP A 55 -6.07 17.35 9.09
N ASN A 56 -4.90 17.21 9.69
CA ASN A 56 -3.92 16.22 9.23
C ASN A 56 -3.21 15.55 10.42
N PRO A 57 -3.93 14.73 11.20
CA PRO A 57 -3.31 14.00 12.30
C PRO A 57 -2.26 13.02 11.78
N GLY A 58 -1.36 12.61 12.66
CA GLY A 58 -0.36 11.60 12.30
C GLY A 58 -1.05 10.28 11.92
N PHE A 59 -0.54 9.60 10.89
CA PHE A 59 -1.06 8.28 10.50
C PHE A 59 -1.17 7.31 11.69
N ALA A 60 -0.13 7.28 12.55
CA ALA A 60 -0.11 6.43 13.73
C ALA A 60 -1.19 6.79 14.77
N GLU A 61 -1.51 8.07 14.92
CA GLU A 61 -2.57 8.55 15.81
C GLU A 61 -3.94 8.08 15.30
N LEU A 62 -4.24 8.34 14.03
CA LEU A 62 -5.47 7.89 13.39
C LEU A 62 -5.64 6.36 13.41
N ALA A 63 -4.53 5.64 13.17
CA ALA A 63 -4.49 4.20 13.19
C ALA A 63 -4.78 3.64 14.59
N LYS A 64 -4.14 4.19 15.64
CA LYS A 64 -4.35 3.80 17.03
C LYS A 64 -5.78 4.09 17.49
N ASP A 65 -6.28 5.30 17.25
CA ASP A 65 -7.65 5.70 17.61
C ASP A 65 -8.70 4.77 16.96
N SER A 66 -8.48 4.41 15.70
CA SER A 66 -9.36 3.48 14.97
C SER A 66 -9.30 2.06 15.56
N LEU A 67 -8.11 1.57 15.93
CA LEU A 67 -7.94 0.26 16.60
C LEU A 67 -8.55 0.25 18.00
N GLU A 68 -8.43 1.33 18.76
CA GLU A 68 -9.03 1.44 20.08
C GLU A 68 -10.55 1.32 20.01
N ARG A 69 -11.20 2.03 19.08
CA ARG A 69 -12.63 1.91 18.84
C ARG A 69 -13.02 0.50 18.42
N LEU A 70 -12.32 -0.09 17.45
CA LEU A 70 -12.58 -1.44 16.97
C LEU A 70 -12.46 -2.48 18.10
N CYS A 71 -11.42 -2.37 18.92
CA CYS A 71 -11.20 -3.26 20.04
C CYS A 71 -12.27 -3.11 21.11
N ALA A 72 -12.67 -1.87 21.44
CA ALA A 72 -13.73 -1.61 22.42
C ALA A 72 -15.06 -2.21 21.98
N ASP A 73 -15.43 -2.06 20.69
CA ASP A 73 -16.67 -2.60 20.13
C ASP A 73 -16.68 -4.13 20.08
N THR A 74 -15.51 -4.76 19.85
CA THR A 74 -15.41 -6.21 19.67
C THR A 74 -15.16 -6.97 20.98
N ARG A 75 -14.36 -6.40 21.89
CA ARG A 75 -13.87 -7.07 23.12
C ARG A 75 -14.52 -6.53 24.40
N GLY A 76 -15.23 -5.39 24.34
CA GLY A 76 -15.84 -4.73 25.50
C GLY A 76 -14.89 -3.80 26.27
N GLY A 77 -15.34 -3.31 27.43
CA GLY A 77 -14.62 -2.31 28.22
C GLY A 77 -13.45 -2.90 29.03
N GLY A 78 -12.22 -2.54 28.64
CA GLY A 78 -10.97 -2.74 29.39
C GLY A 78 -10.01 -3.77 28.78
N GLY A 79 -8.72 -3.42 28.70
CA GLY A 79 -7.63 -4.37 28.42
C GLY A 79 -7.17 -4.52 26.97
N HIS A 80 -7.52 -3.60 26.07
CA HIS A 80 -7.14 -3.69 24.65
C HIS A 80 -5.89 -2.88 24.25
N ALA A 81 -5.25 -2.15 25.17
CA ALA A 81 -4.04 -1.38 24.87
C ALA A 81 -2.91 -2.27 24.32
N ALA A 82 -2.74 -3.48 24.87
CA ALA A 82 -1.76 -4.45 24.38
C ALA A 82 -2.07 -4.91 22.94
N ALA A 83 -3.35 -5.13 22.63
CA ALA A 83 -3.77 -5.53 21.28
C ALA A 83 -3.48 -4.44 20.24
N VAL A 84 -3.78 -3.18 20.58
CA VAL A 84 -3.46 -2.02 19.74
C VAL A 84 -1.96 -1.95 19.47
N GLU A 85 -1.12 -2.03 20.51
CA GLU A 85 0.33 -1.97 20.36
C GLU A 85 0.90 -3.15 19.56
N ASN A 86 0.39 -4.36 19.76
CA ASN A 86 0.81 -5.55 19.00
C ASN A 86 0.46 -5.42 17.51
N ILE A 87 -0.74 -4.96 17.18
CA ILE A 87 -1.17 -4.73 15.80
C ILE A 87 -0.37 -3.60 15.16
N MET A 88 -0.12 -2.49 15.87
CA MET A 88 0.72 -1.40 15.37
C MET A 88 2.18 -1.84 15.16
N THR A 89 2.71 -2.70 16.04
CA THR A 89 4.03 -3.30 15.87
C THR A 89 4.08 -4.14 14.59
N ALA A 90 3.06 -4.97 14.36
CA ALA A 90 2.96 -5.78 13.15
C ALA A 90 2.91 -4.91 11.88
N LEU A 91 2.15 -3.80 11.89
CA LEU A 91 2.07 -2.85 10.79
C LEU A 91 3.44 -2.23 10.44
N THR A 92 4.22 -1.85 11.45
CA THR A 92 5.55 -1.24 11.24
C THR A 92 6.63 -2.25 10.84
N SER A 93 6.35 -3.55 10.93
CA SER A 93 7.29 -4.65 10.66
C SER A 93 6.89 -5.47 9.43
N LEU A 94 6.01 -4.93 8.57
CA LEU A 94 5.56 -5.65 7.39
C LEU A 94 6.72 -5.88 6.40
N PRO A 95 6.83 -7.10 5.85
CA PRO A 95 7.83 -7.39 4.84
C PRO A 95 7.46 -6.71 3.52
N VAL A 96 8.42 -6.66 2.60
CA VAL A 96 8.15 -6.39 1.19
C VAL A 96 7.88 -7.71 0.45
N HIS A 97 7.23 -7.66 -0.70
CA HIS A 97 7.07 -8.85 -1.55
C HIS A 97 8.43 -9.40 -2.02
N ASP A 98 8.50 -10.71 -2.25
CA ASP A 98 9.74 -11.43 -2.59
C ASP A 98 10.46 -10.87 -3.83
N ASP A 99 9.72 -10.28 -4.77
CA ASP A 99 10.25 -9.71 -6.01
C ASP A 99 10.78 -8.28 -5.87
N VAL A 100 10.55 -7.61 -4.74
CA VAL A 100 10.83 -6.19 -4.55
C VAL A 100 12.32 -5.90 -4.51
N VAL A 101 13.08 -6.58 -3.63
CA VAL A 101 14.52 -6.31 -3.52
C VAL A 101 15.25 -6.64 -4.84
N PRO A 102 15.07 -7.82 -5.46
CA PRO A 102 15.69 -8.13 -6.74
C PRO A 102 15.23 -7.20 -7.87
N GLY A 103 13.95 -6.81 -7.89
CA GLY A 103 13.38 -5.89 -8.86
C GLY A 103 13.98 -4.49 -8.79
N VAL A 104 14.10 -3.93 -7.57
CA VAL A 104 14.72 -2.61 -7.35
C VAL A 104 16.20 -2.64 -7.73
N GLU A 105 16.94 -3.69 -7.40
CA GLU A 105 18.34 -3.86 -7.84
C GLU A 105 18.45 -3.88 -9.36
N ALA A 106 17.54 -4.60 -10.04
CA ALA A 106 17.48 -4.63 -11.49
C ALA A 106 17.11 -3.26 -12.11
N LEU A 107 16.42 -2.40 -11.36
CA LEU A 107 15.96 -1.08 -11.77
C LEU A 107 16.82 0.07 -11.21
N SER A 108 17.91 -0.23 -10.51
CA SER A 108 18.65 0.69 -9.62
C SER A 108 19.15 2.01 -10.25
N TYR A 109 19.30 2.10 -11.57
CA TYR A 109 19.67 3.33 -12.28
C TYR A 109 18.47 4.15 -12.79
N GLN A 110 17.25 3.64 -12.60
CA GLN A 110 16.01 4.14 -13.17
C GLN A 110 14.89 4.26 -12.14
N ALA A 111 15.09 3.81 -10.90
CA ALA A 111 14.05 3.80 -9.87
C ALA A 111 14.20 4.94 -8.85
N GLU A 112 13.13 5.70 -8.63
CA GLU A 112 12.99 6.67 -7.53
C GLU A 112 11.58 6.53 -6.93
N LEU A 113 11.47 6.20 -5.64
CA LEU A 113 10.21 6.22 -4.91
C LEU A 113 10.05 7.56 -4.18
N VAL A 114 8.97 8.30 -4.41
CA VAL A 114 8.58 9.48 -3.60
C VAL A 114 7.08 9.46 -3.35
N ALA A 115 6.64 9.19 -2.11
CA ALA A 115 5.24 9.32 -1.69
C ALA A 115 5.13 9.36 -0.15
N VAL A 116 4.03 9.92 0.38
CA VAL A 116 3.56 9.65 1.75
C VAL A 116 2.05 9.44 1.91
N HIS A 117 1.14 9.88 1.01
CA HIS A 117 -0.31 9.57 1.08
C HIS A 117 -1.06 9.71 -0.27
N PRO A 118 -2.21 9.07 -0.51
CA PRO A 118 -2.61 8.64 -1.87
C PRO A 118 -3.27 9.65 -2.83
N TRP A 119 -3.27 10.96 -2.53
CA TRP A 119 -3.38 11.99 -3.59
C TRP A 119 -2.06 12.16 -4.38
N ASP A 120 -0.93 11.69 -3.83
CA ASP A 120 0.40 11.74 -4.45
C ASP A 120 0.43 11.02 -5.81
N ILE A 121 -0.34 9.94 -5.91
CA ILE A 121 -0.51 9.15 -7.13
C ILE A 121 -1.50 9.83 -8.11
N HIS A 122 -2.55 10.49 -7.61
CA HIS A 122 -3.53 11.19 -8.45
C HIS A 122 -2.95 12.43 -9.17
N GLY A 123 -1.93 13.09 -8.59
CA GLY A 123 -1.19 14.19 -9.20
C GLY A 123 -0.18 13.78 -10.29
N ALA A 124 0.51 12.65 -10.07
CA ALA A 124 1.46 12.07 -11.04
C ALA A 124 0.76 11.73 -12.38
N HIS A 125 -0.46 11.20 -12.30
CA HIS A 125 -1.31 10.83 -13.43
C HIS A 125 -1.76 12.02 -14.32
N ARG A 126 -1.83 13.26 -13.81
CA ARG A 126 -2.17 14.45 -14.64
C ARG A 126 -0.94 15.09 -15.33
N ALA A 127 0.28 14.65 -15.02
CA ALA A 127 1.52 15.32 -15.43
C ALA A 127 2.24 14.70 -16.64
N GLY A 128 1.74 13.58 -17.20
CA GLY A 128 2.27 12.98 -18.43
C GLY A 128 3.30 11.87 -18.24
N LEU A 129 3.19 11.09 -17.16
CA LEU A 129 4.08 9.95 -16.88
C LEU A 129 3.60 8.66 -17.57
N ARG A 130 4.56 7.83 -17.99
CA ARG A 130 4.30 6.46 -18.48
C ARG A 130 3.95 5.54 -17.32
N THR A 131 3.00 4.64 -17.50
CA THR A 131 2.38 3.84 -16.42
C THR A 131 2.59 2.34 -16.61
N ALA A 132 2.79 1.61 -15.51
CA ALA A 132 2.85 0.15 -15.50
C ALA A 132 2.02 -0.40 -14.34
N TRP A 133 1.31 -1.50 -14.57
CA TRP A 133 0.51 -2.20 -13.56
C TRP A 133 1.12 -3.56 -13.21
N ILE A 134 1.34 -3.81 -11.91
CA ILE A 134 1.80 -5.10 -11.40
C ILE A 134 0.58 -5.95 -11.00
N ASN A 135 0.18 -6.91 -11.82
CA ASN A 135 -0.99 -7.77 -11.61
C ASN A 135 -0.60 -9.12 -10.97
N ARG A 136 -0.26 -9.09 -9.67
CA ARG A 136 0.17 -10.30 -8.92
C ARG A 136 -0.92 -11.37 -8.79
N THR A 137 -2.18 -10.99 -8.91
CA THR A 137 -3.35 -11.84 -8.60
C THR A 137 -4.06 -12.36 -9.85
N GLY A 138 -3.66 -11.92 -11.05
CA GLY A 138 -4.31 -12.28 -12.31
C GLY A 138 -5.73 -11.74 -12.47
N THR A 139 -6.07 -10.69 -11.72
CA THR A 139 -7.38 -10.03 -11.82
C THR A 139 -7.52 -9.22 -13.11
N SER A 140 -8.73 -8.95 -13.56
CA SER A 140 -8.95 -8.08 -14.73
C SER A 140 -8.75 -6.61 -14.37
N TYR A 141 -8.05 -5.85 -15.23
CA TYR A 141 -7.96 -4.40 -15.09
C TYR A 141 -9.34 -3.76 -15.28
N PRO A 142 -9.77 -2.79 -14.46
CA PRO A 142 -11.09 -2.19 -14.61
C PRO A 142 -11.25 -1.41 -15.93
N GLU A 143 -12.26 -1.77 -16.72
CA GLU A 143 -12.48 -1.23 -18.09
C GLU A 143 -12.82 0.27 -18.14
N TYR A 144 -13.15 0.90 -17.01
CA TYR A 144 -13.49 2.32 -16.92
C TYR A 144 -12.27 3.25 -16.69
N PHE A 145 -11.06 2.69 -16.54
CA PHE A 145 -9.81 3.46 -16.48
C PHE A 145 -9.06 3.40 -17.82
N ALA A 146 -8.14 4.34 -18.03
CA ALA A 146 -7.19 4.24 -19.14
C ALA A 146 -6.30 3.02 -18.93
N THR A 147 -6.11 2.21 -19.99
CA THR A 147 -5.23 1.03 -19.92
C THR A 147 -3.80 1.45 -19.63
N PRO A 148 -3.07 0.75 -18.73
CA PRO A 148 -1.66 1.03 -18.51
C PRO A 148 -0.84 0.76 -19.77
N ASP A 149 0.32 1.41 -19.91
CA ASP A 149 1.23 1.16 -21.04
C ASP A 149 1.87 -0.24 -20.99
N LEU A 150 1.90 -0.83 -19.79
CA LEU A 150 2.45 -2.15 -19.54
C LEU A 150 1.70 -2.85 -18.39
N GLU A 151 1.38 -4.12 -18.58
CA GLU A 151 0.91 -5.03 -17.53
C GLU A 151 1.93 -6.16 -17.35
N VAL A 152 2.35 -6.40 -16.10
CA VAL A 152 3.34 -7.43 -15.74
C VAL A 152 2.97 -8.11 -14.42
N GLY A 153 3.50 -9.30 -14.18
CA GLY A 153 3.21 -10.07 -12.95
C GLY A 153 4.08 -9.69 -11.75
N SER A 154 5.23 -9.07 -11.99
CA SER A 154 6.22 -8.75 -10.95
C SER A 154 7.10 -7.55 -11.32
N LEU A 155 7.85 -7.02 -10.35
CA LEU A 155 8.87 -5.99 -10.57
C LEU A 155 10.05 -6.51 -11.39
N LEU A 156 10.33 -7.81 -11.35
CA LEU A 156 11.32 -8.45 -12.21
C LEU A 156 10.88 -8.44 -13.68
N ASP A 157 9.61 -8.75 -13.94
CA ASP A 157 9.04 -8.69 -15.30
C ASP A 157 9.04 -7.25 -15.83
N LEU A 158 8.75 -6.26 -14.97
CA LEU A 158 8.87 -4.83 -15.30
C LEU A 158 10.31 -4.49 -15.73
N ALA A 159 11.30 -4.92 -14.95
CA ALA A 159 12.70 -4.69 -15.27
C ALA A 159 13.11 -5.33 -16.61
N GLY A 160 12.63 -6.54 -16.90
CA GLY A 160 12.82 -7.21 -18.18
C GLY A 160 12.22 -6.42 -19.35
N ALA A 161 10.97 -5.97 -19.20
CA ALA A 161 10.26 -5.21 -20.23
C ALA A 161 10.94 -3.86 -20.53
N ILE A 162 11.42 -3.16 -19.51
CA ILE A 162 12.12 -1.87 -19.66
C ILE A 162 13.48 -2.03 -20.33
N ARG A 163 14.20 -3.12 -20.05
CA ARG A 163 15.51 -3.39 -20.68
C ARG A 163 15.40 -3.85 -22.15
N ALA A 164 14.26 -4.37 -22.56
CA ALA A 164 14.02 -4.84 -23.92
C ALA A 164 13.68 -3.72 -24.92
N THR A 165 13.48 -2.50 -24.44
CA THR A 165 13.18 -1.29 -25.24
C THR A 165 14.38 -0.39 -25.41
#